data_AF-A0A250V8L7-F1
#
_entry.id   AF-A0A250V8L7-F1
#
_cell.length_a   1.000
_cell.length_b   1.000
_cell.length_c   1.000
_cell.angle_alpha   90.00
_cell.angle_beta   90.00
_cell.angle_gamma   90.00
#
_symmetry.space_group_name_H-M   'P 1'
#
loop_
_entity.id
_entity.type
_entity.pdbx_description
1 polymer ?
#
loop_
_entity_poly.entity_id
_entity_poly.type
_entity_poly.pdbx_seq_one_letter_code
_entity_poly.pdbx_strand_id
1 'polypeptide(L)'
;MAERITDGPPTLGSALGIALRAYAEERGKVRWGVCGFLGEEYAPGATEPHRVAGVAVPARKTWHRRTHGALDTSRAGTWTTRLTPHHIRLGEVVLGEWLTSYG
;
A
#
# COMPACT_ATOMS: atom_id res chain seq x y z
N MET A 1 0.98 11.77 -17.47
CA MET A 1 1.22 10.85 -16.33
C MET A 1 2.69 10.90 -15.91
N ALA A 2 3.62 10.49 -16.78
CA ALA A 2 5.06 10.59 -16.52
C ALA A 2 5.49 12.02 -16.15
N GLU A 3 5.05 13.06 -16.88
CA GLU A 3 5.34 14.47 -16.54
C GLU A 3 4.81 14.87 -15.14
N ARG A 4 3.58 14.47 -14.80
CA ARG A 4 2.99 14.77 -13.47
C ARG A 4 3.78 14.11 -12.34
N ILE A 5 4.42 12.96 -12.62
CA ILE A 5 5.27 12.23 -11.67
C ILE A 5 6.63 12.90 -11.54
N THR A 6 7.26 13.31 -12.64
CA THR A 6 8.57 13.99 -12.64
C THR A 6 8.51 15.38 -12.02
N ASP A 7 7.37 16.07 -12.12
CA ASP A 7 7.17 17.40 -11.54
C ASP A 7 6.78 17.36 -10.04
N GLY A 8 6.54 16.16 -9.49
CA GLY A 8 6.18 15.96 -8.08
C GLY A 8 7.40 15.87 -7.13
N PRO A 9 7.18 15.84 -5.80
CA PRO A 9 8.25 15.59 -4.84
C PRO A 9 9.00 14.27 -5.15
N PRO A 10 10.33 14.19 -4.99
CA PRO A 10 11.10 13.00 -5.37
C PRO A 10 11.08 11.95 -4.26
N THR A 11 9.89 11.40 -3.96
CA THR A 11 9.70 10.36 -2.94
C THR A 11 8.78 9.25 -3.43
N LEU A 12 9.00 8.04 -2.94
CA LEU A 12 8.10 6.87 -3.10
C LEU A 12 6.64 7.14 -2.64
N GLY A 13 6.44 8.09 -1.73
CA GLY A 13 5.09 8.41 -1.27
C GLY A 13 4.32 9.28 -2.28
N SER A 14 5.02 10.21 -2.91
CA SER A 14 4.42 11.23 -3.77
C SER A 14 4.04 10.68 -5.11
N ALA A 15 4.90 9.89 -5.74
CA ALA A 15 4.59 9.41 -7.06
C ALA A 15 3.55 8.26 -7.00
N LEU A 16 3.49 7.43 -5.95
CA LEU A 16 2.46 6.40 -5.75
C LEU A 16 1.14 7.14 -5.59
N GLY A 17 1.17 8.21 -4.80
CA GLY A 17 0.05 9.13 -4.65
C GLY A 17 -0.40 9.78 -5.96
N ILE A 18 0.51 10.14 -6.88
CA ILE A 18 0.18 10.74 -8.18
C ILE A 18 -0.39 9.68 -9.14
N ALA A 19 0.22 8.49 -9.21
CA ALA A 19 -0.23 7.44 -10.09
C ALA A 19 -1.61 6.90 -9.68
N LEU A 20 -1.79 6.67 -8.38
CA LEU A 20 -3.06 6.24 -7.81
C LEU A 20 -4.16 7.31 -7.94
N ARG A 21 -3.81 8.61 -7.93
CA ARG A 21 -4.75 9.71 -8.21
C ARG A 21 -5.13 9.79 -9.67
N ALA A 22 -4.18 9.71 -10.60
CA ALA A 22 -4.48 9.71 -12.03
C ALA A 22 -5.34 8.51 -12.44
N TYR A 23 -5.04 7.31 -11.89
CA TYR A 23 -5.89 6.14 -12.07
C TYR A 23 -7.31 6.36 -11.52
N ALA A 24 -7.44 7.03 -10.36
CA ALA A 24 -8.74 7.36 -9.80
C ALA A 24 -9.51 8.36 -10.69
N GLU A 25 -8.84 9.40 -11.18
CA GLU A 25 -9.38 10.40 -12.11
C GLU A 25 -9.90 9.75 -13.41
N GLU A 26 -9.11 8.88 -14.05
CA GLU A 26 -9.50 8.13 -15.26
C GLU A 26 -10.75 7.27 -15.06
N ARG A 27 -10.97 6.81 -13.82
CA ARG A 27 -12.10 5.95 -13.45
C ARG A 27 -13.25 6.74 -12.80
N GLY A 28 -13.17 8.07 -12.74
CA GLY A 28 -14.19 8.93 -12.11
C GLY A 28 -14.32 8.74 -10.60
N LYS A 29 -13.24 8.34 -9.91
CA LYS A 29 -13.21 8.03 -8.48
C LYS A 29 -12.45 9.10 -7.70
N VAL A 30 -12.94 9.43 -6.50
CA VAL A 30 -12.34 10.45 -5.61
C VAL A 30 -10.98 10.03 -5.03
N ARG A 31 -10.70 8.71 -4.97
CA ARG A 31 -9.40 8.13 -4.56
C ARG A 31 -9.21 6.76 -5.19
N TRP A 32 -7.96 6.29 -5.25
CA TRP A 32 -7.63 4.92 -5.60
C TRP A 32 -8.34 3.92 -4.68
N GLY A 33 -8.87 2.85 -5.27
CA GLY A 33 -9.45 1.73 -4.55
C GLY A 33 -8.90 0.43 -5.11
N VAL A 34 -8.15 -0.31 -4.29
CA VAL A 34 -7.56 -1.62 -4.61
C VAL A 34 -8.59 -2.55 -5.27
N CYS A 35 -9.81 -2.60 -4.75
CA CYS A 35 -10.90 -3.39 -5.33
C CYS A 35 -11.15 -3.00 -6.80
N GLY A 36 -11.29 -1.71 -7.09
CA GLY A 36 -11.51 -1.24 -8.45
C GLY A 36 -10.38 -1.58 -9.42
N PHE A 37 -9.14 -1.67 -8.94
CA PHE A 37 -8.00 -2.12 -9.75
C PHE A 37 -8.03 -3.61 -10.04
N LEU A 38 -8.43 -4.41 -9.05
CA LEU A 38 -8.60 -5.85 -9.22
C LEU A 38 -9.83 -6.20 -10.08
N GLY A 39 -10.62 -5.21 -10.51
CA GLY A 39 -11.91 -5.43 -11.16
C GLY A 39 -12.99 -5.89 -10.17
N GLU A 40 -12.73 -5.74 -8.88
CA GLU A 40 -13.58 -6.18 -7.77
C GLU A 40 -14.47 -5.04 -7.27
N GLU A 41 -15.69 -5.38 -6.87
CA GLU A 41 -16.55 -4.44 -6.17
C GLU A 41 -16.01 -4.17 -4.76
N TYR A 42 -16.06 -2.90 -4.34
CA TYR A 42 -15.66 -2.56 -2.98
C TYR A 42 -16.70 -3.08 -1.98
N ALA A 43 -16.33 -4.10 -1.22
CA ALA A 43 -17.11 -4.53 -0.06
C ALA A 43 -16.76 -3.65 1.15
N PRO A 44 -17.73 -3.04 1.85
CA PRO A 44 -17.47 -2.28 3.09
C PRO A 44 -16.69 -3.07 4.14
N GLY A 45 -16.86 -4.40 4.18
CA GLY A 45 -16.12 -5.30 5.06
C GLY A 45 -14.64 -5.51 4.69
N ALA A 46 -14.17 -5.00 3.54
CA ALA A 46 -12.77 -5.12 3.12
C ALA A 46 -11.78 -4.44 4.09
N THR A 47 -12.26 -3.50 4.91
CA THR A 47 -11.48 -2.85 5.98
C THR A 47 -11.67 -3.51 7.35
N GLU A 48 -12.41 -4.62 7.42
CA GLU A 48 -12.73 -5.33 8.66
C GLU A 48 -12.29 -6.80 8.60
N PRO A 49 -11.00 -7.08 8.31
CA PRO A 49 -10.52 -8.46 8.13
C PRO A 49 -10.75 -9.36 9.35
N HIS A 50 -10.83 -8.76 10.55
CA HIS A 50 -11.13 -9.47 11.80
C HIS A 50 -12.48 -10.21 11.78
N ARG A 51 -13.47 -9.73 11.03
CA ARG A 51 -14.80 -10.37 10.95
C ARG A 51 -14.77 -11.73 10.28
N VAL A 52 -13.84 -11.94 9.35
CA VAL A 52 -13.69 -13.20 8.59
C VAL A 52 -12.46 -14.00 8.99
N ALA A 53 -11.60 -13.46 9.86
CA ALA A 53 -10.34 -14.08 10.24
C ALA A 53 -10.50 -15.50 10.80
N GLY A 54 -11.56 -15.78 11.56
CA GLY A 54 -11.83 -17.13 12.09
C GLY A 54 -12.05 -18.20 11.02
N VAL A 55 -12.43 -17.81 9.80
CA VAL A 55 -12.63 -18.71 8.65
C VAL A 55 -11.44 -18.63 7.69
N ALA A 56 -10.96 -17.41 7.39
CA ALA A 56 -9.94 -17.17 6.39
C ALA A 56 -8.50 -17.43 6.88
N VAL A 57 -8.24 -17.37 8.19
CA VAL A 57 -6.93 -17.59 8.79
C VAL A 57 -6.91 -18.95 9.47
N PRO A 58 -6.16 -19.94 8.95
CA PRO A 58 -6.03 -21.23 9.60
C PRO A 58 -5.44 -21.09 11.01
N ALA A 59 -6.08 -21.70 12.01
CA ALA A 59 -5.72 -21.58 13.43
C ALA A 59 -4.23 -21.88 13.74
N ARG A 60 -3.57 -22.74 12.95
CA ARG A 60 -2.15 -23.05 13.09
C ARG A 60 -1.21 -21.88 12.76
N LYS A 61 -1.66 -20.86 12.01
CA LYS A 61 -0.82 -19.75 11.53
C LYS A 61 -0.72 -18.65 12.58
N THR A 62 0.11 -18.87 13.59
CA THR A 62 0.31 -17.94 14.73
C THR A 62 0.79 -16.55 14.32
N TRP A 63 1.45 -16.40 13.17
CA TRP A 63 1.92 -15.10 12.64
C TRP A 63 0.81 -14.19 12.10
N HIS A 64 -0.44 -14.67 11.98
CA HIS A 64 -1.60 -13.87 11.55
C HIS A 64 -2.43 -13.31 12.71
N ARG A 65 -1.93 -13.36 13.95
CA ARG A 65 -2.66 -12.85 15.13
C ARG A 65 -3.22 -11.45 14.94
N ARG A 66 -2.52 -10.57 14.22
CA ARG A 66 -2.97 -9.18 13.96
C ARG A 66 -4.19 -9.09 13.05
N THR A 67 -4.41 -10.08 12.17
CA THR A 67 -5.58 -10.11 11.28
C THR A 67 -6.90 -10.24 12.05
N HIS A 68 -6.86 -10.71 13.30
CA HIS A 68 -8.01 -10.77 14.20
C HIS A 68 -8.34 -9.43 14.89
N GLY A 69 -7.50 -8.40 14.73
CA GLY A 69 -7.74 -7.06 15.28
C GLY A 69 -8.29 -6.09 14.23
N ALA A 70 -8.76 -4.93 14.68
CA ALA A 70 -9.05 -3.81 13.79
C ALA A 70 -7.78 -3.37 13.04
N LEU A 71 -7.96 -2.78 11.86
CA LEU A 71 -6.85 -2.15 11.16
C LEU A 71 -6.29 -1.00 12.01
N ASP A 72 -4.98 -0.93 12.12
CA ASP A 72 -4.27 0.13 12.82
C ASP A 72 -3.01 0.54 12.05
N THR A 73 -2.53 1.75 12.31
CA THR A 73 -1.30 2.30 11.73
C THR A 73 -0.12 2.21 12.69
N SER A 74 -0.24 1.53 13.84
CA SER A 74 0.78 1.47 14.89
C SER A 74 2.11 0.86 14.44
N ARG A 75 2.09 0.11 13.32
CA ARG A 75 3.26 -0.52 12.72
C ARG A 75 3.75 0.17 11.45
N ALA A 76 3.03 1.18 10.94
CA ALA A 76 3.50 2.01 9.85
C ALA A 76 4.81 2.71 10.27
N GLY A 77 5.79 2.77 9.37
CA GLY A 77 7.08 3.39 9.66
C GLY A 77 8.04 2.56 10.53
N THR A 78 7.64 1.39 11.06
CA THR A 78 8.55 0.58 11.92
C THR A 78 9.82 0.07 11.22
N TRP A 79 9.89 0.18 9.90
CA TRP A 79 11.09 -0.11 9.12
C TRP A 79 12.26 0.82 9.48
N THR A 80 12.01 2.05 9.92
CA THR A 80 13.05 3.04 10.25
C THR A 80 13.94 2.61 11.42
N THR A 81 13.41 1.79 12.33
CA THR A 81 14.13 1.25 13.49
C THR A 81 14.56 -0.20 13.32
N ARG A 82 14.14 -0.86 12.24
CA ARG A 82 14.40 -2.29 11.97
C ARG A 82 15.36 -2.54 10.82
N LEU A 83 15.47 -1.59 9.91
CA LEU A 83 16.38 -1.65 8.79
C LEU A 83 17.60 -0.79 9.07
N THR A 84 18.76 -1.27 8.67
CA THR A 84 19.97 -0.47 8.71
C THR A 84 19.92 0.58 7.61
N PRO A 85 20.72 1.66 7.72
CA PRO A 85 20.86 2.64 6.63
C PRO A 85 21.27 2.01 5.30
N HIS A 86 22.02 0.90 5.32
CA HIS A 86 22.38 0.17 4.11
C HIS A 86 21.19 -0.58 3.49
N HIS A 87 20.35 -1.25 4.28
CA HIS A 87 19.15 -1.92 3.78
C HIS A 87 18.12 -0.94 3.20
N ILE A 88 17.99 0.24 3.83
CA ILE A 88 17.13 1.32 3.31
C ILE A 88 17.65 1.78 1.95
N ARG A 89 18.96 2.09 1.85
CA ARG A 89 19.59 2.46 0.58
C ARG A 89 19.48 1.39 -0.50
N LEU A 90 19.62 0.11 -0.15
CA LEU A 90 19.44 -0.97 -1.12
C LEU A 90 18.00 -1.01 -1.64
N GLY A 91 17.01 -0.84 -0.76
CA GLY A 91 15.61 -0.71 -1.14
C GLY A 91 15.39 0.51 -2.05
N GLU A 92 15.97 1.65 -1.72
CA GLU A 92 15.92 2.86 -2.53
C GLU A 92 16.62 2.69 -3.88
N VAL A 93 17.71 1.93 -4.00
CA VAL A 93 18.39 1.70 -5.29
C VAL A 93 17.63 0.70 -6.15
N VAL A 94 17.22 -0.43 -5.58
CA VAL A 94 16.58 -1.53 -6.32
C VAL A 94 15.16 -1.19 -6.69
N LEU A 95 14.41 -0.67 -5.72
CA LEU A 95 13.01 -0.35 -5.92
C LEU A 95 12.85 1.10 -6.36
N GLY A 96 13.81 2.00 -6.13
CA GLY A 96 13.63 3.43 -6.38
C GLY A 96 13.24 3.76 -7.80
N GLU A 97 13.82 3.15 -8.83
CA GLU A 97 13.40 3.41 -10.22
C GLU A 97 11.97 2.92 -10.50
N TRP A 98 11.58 1.79 -9.92
CA TRP A 98 10.22 1.23 -10.05
C TRP A 98 9.21 2.06 -9.26
N LEU A 99 9.57 2.43 -8.05
CA LEU A 99 8.87 3.35 -7.17
C LEU A 99 9.03 4.81 -7.59
N THR A 100 9.75 5.12 -8.67
CA THR A 100 9.76 6.45 -9.29
C THR A 100 8.92 6.42 -10.56
N SER A 101 8.87 5.28 -11.26
CA SER A 101 8.06 5.09 -12.47
C SER A 101 6.56 4.85 -12.18
N TYR A 102 6.24 4.18 -11.08
CA TYR A 102 4.86 4.03 -10.55
C TYR A 102 4.62 4.88 -9.31
N GLY A 103 5.73 5.25 -8.69
CA GLY A 103 5.88 6.39 -7.86
C GLY A 103 5.92 6.18 -6.35
#